data_AF-A0A4Z2J5Q9-F1
#
_entry.id   AF-A0A4Z2J5Q9-F1
#
_cell.length_a   1.000
_cell.length_b   1.000
_cell.length_c   1.000
_cell.angle_alpha   90.00
_cell.angle_beta   90.00
_cell.angle_gamma   90.00
#
_symmetry.space_group_name_H-M   'P 1'
#
loop_
_entity.id
_entity.type
_entity.pdbx_description
1 polymer ?
#
loop_
_entity_poly.entity_id
_entity_poly.type
_entity_poly.pdbx_seq_one_letter_code
_entity_poly.pdbx_strand_id
1 'polypeptide(L)'
;MYSPVRFQASLSKTLKVYEYFNAVLINEVDEEGNNVELGGEFLLEPNNHFNNLSVNLSLSVVQVPTNMYNKDPDIVNGVYWSEALNKVFVDNFERDPTLIWQYFGSAKGFFRQYPGEC
;
A
#
# COMPACT_ATOMS: atom_id res chain seq x y z
N MET A 1 47.47 22.86 -8.76
CA MET A 1 47.12 21.63 -9.51
C MET A 1 46.01 20.93 -8.72
N TYR A 2 44.76 21.26 -9.02
CA TYR A 2 43.59 20.69 -8.33
C TYR A 2 43.09 19.50 -9.15
N SER A 3 43.18 18.29 -8.58
CA SER A 3 42.44 17.13 -9.09
C SER A 3 41.12 17.03 -8.33
N PRO A 4 39.96 17.01 -9.01
CA PRO A 4 38.71 16.72 -8.34
C PRO A 4 38.59 15.21 -8.14
N VAL A 5 38.36 14.81 -6.88
CA VAL A 5 38.01 13.43 -6.52
C VAL A 5 36.65 13.15 -7.14
N ARG A 6 36.60 12.33 -8.20
CA ARG A 6 35.34 11.81 -8.74
C ARG A 6 34.76 10.86 -7.70
N PHE A 7 33.74 11.32 -7.00
CA PHE A 7 32.84 10.44 -6.26
C PHE A 7 32.02 9.67 -7.29
N GLN A 8 32.52 8.52 -7.74
CA GLN A 8 31.67 7.55 -8.42
C GLN A 8 30.76 6.95 -7.35
N ALA A 9 29.61 7.59 -7.14
CA ALA A 9 28.49 6.93 -6.49
C ALA A 9 28.14 5.71 -7.34
N SER A 10 28.54 4.53 -6.87
CA SER A 10 28.05 3.25 -7.35
C SER A 10 26.53 3.33 -7.51
N LEU A 11 26.05 3.18 -8.74
CA LEU A 11 24.64 3.03 -9.09
C LEU A 11 24.13 1.65 -8.64
N SER A 12 24.27 1.36 -7.35
CA SER A 12 23.61 0.25 -6.67
C SER A 12 22.80 0.79 -5.50
N LYS A 13 22.10 1.92 -5.69
CA LYS A 13 20.83 2.08 -5.00
C LYS A 13 19.89 1.13 -5.70
N THR A 14 19.79 -0.09 -5.17
CA THR A 14 18.65 -0.97 -5.43
C THR A 14 17.42 -0.08 -5.39
N LEU A 15 16.78 0.18 -6.54
CA LEU A 15 15.42 0.70 -6.53
C LEU A 15 14.66 -0.35 -5.72
N LYS A 16 14.35 -0.04 -4.46
CA LYS A 16 13.30 -0.79 -3.78
C LYS A 16 12.09 -0.56 -4.66
N VAL A 17 11.70 -1.60 -5.39
CA VAL A 17 10.38 -1.66 -5.99
C VAL A 17 9.45 -1.54 -4.79
N TYR A 18 8.79 -0.41 -4.67
CA TYR A 18 7.92 -0.14 -3.54
C TYR A 18 6.63 -0.90 -3.80
N GLU A 19 6.58 -2.13 -3.28
CA GLU A 19 5.41 -2.98 -3.36
C GLU A 19 4.37 -2.47 -2.36
N TYR A 20 3.16 -2.21 -2.85
CA TYR A 20 2.00 -1.93 -2.04
C TYR A 20 0.80 -2.65 -2.64
N PHE A 21 -0.20 -2.91 -1.81
CA PHE A 21 -1.45 -3.54 -2.24
C PHE A 21 -2.41 -2.49 -2.77
N ASN A 22 -2.69 -2.54 -4.07
CA ASN A 22 -3.70 -1.69 -4.68
C ASN A 22 -5.09 -2.31 -4.46
N ALA A 23 -6.01 -1.57 -3.85
CA ALA A 23 -7.35 -2.05 -3.52
C ALA A 23 -8.08 -2.68 -4.73
N VAL A 24 -7.88 -2.14 -5.93
CA VAL A 24 -8.56 -2.61 -7.16
C VAL A 24 -7.92 -3.87 -7.74
N LEU A 25 -6.66 -4.17 -7.38
CA LEU A 25 -5.87 -5.22 -8.01
C LEU A 25 -5.62 -6.41 -7.08
N ILE A 26 -5.92 -6.30 -5.78
CA ILE A 26 -5.61 -7.38 -4.84
C ILE A 26 -6.29 -8.68 -5.26
N ASN A 27 -5.53 -9.78 -5.22
CA ASN A 27 -5.98 -11.10 -5.65
C ASN A 27 -6.44 -11.21 -7.12
N GLU A 28 -6.21 -10.20 -7.95
CA GLU A 28 -6.39 -10.30 -9.40
C GLU A 28 -5.23 -11.12 -10.00
N VAL A 29 -5.59 -12.03 -10.91
CA VAL A 29 -4.64 -12.89 -11.62
C VAL A 29 -4.75 -12.67 -13.13
N ASP A 30 -3.62 -12.77 -13.82
CA ASP A 30 -3.58 -12.72 -15.29
C ASP A 30 -4.05 -14.03 -15.92
N GLU A 31 -4.09 -14.06 -17.27
CA GLU A 31 -4.50 -15.25 -18.04
C GLU A 31 -3.59 -16.48 -17.80
N GLU A 32 -2.39 -16.27 -17.29
CA GLU A 32 -1.39 -17.29 -16.98
C GLU A 32 -1.50 -17.77 -15.51
N GLY A 33 -2.35 -17.13 -14.71
CA GLY A 33 -2.56 -17.44 -13.29
C GLY A 33 -1.54 -16.79 -12.36
N ASN A 34 -0.75 -15.81 -12.83
CA ASN A 34 0.15 -15.04 -11.99
C ASN A 34 -0.58 -13.83 -11.39
N ASN A 35 -0.20 -13.40 -10.19
CA ASN A 35 -0.74 -12.18 -9.59
C ASN A 35 -0.37 -10.97 -10.44
N VAL A 36 -1.34 -10.10 -10.69
CA VAL A 36 -1.08 -8.83 -11.38
C VAL A 36 -0.17 -7.93 -10.55
N GLU A 37 0.55 -7.03 -11.22
CA GLU A 37 1.41 -6.06 -10.54
C GLU A 37 0.59 -5.20 -9.56
N LEU A 38 1.07 -5.05 -8.32
CA LEU A 38 0.36 -4.40 -7.19
C LEU A 38 -0.90 -5.11 -6.69
N GLY A 39 -1.26 -6.25 -7.30
CA GLY A 39 -2.31 -7.12 -6.79
C GLY A 39 -1.81 -7.95 -5.63
N GLY A 40 -0.80 -8.79 -5.89
CA GLY A 40 -0.23 -9.66 -4.87
C GLY A 40 -1.26 -10.58 -4.20
N GLU A 41 -0.78 -11.44 -3.31
CA GLU A 41 -1.66 -12.27 -2.49
C GLU A 41 -2.05 -11.47 -1.25
N PHE A 42 -3.35 -11.23 -1.08
CA PHE A 42 -3.90 -10.48 0.04
C PHE A 42 -4.94 -11.32 0.76
N LEU A 43 -4.59 -11.83 1.95
CA LEU A 43 -5.47 -12.67 2.73
C LEU A 43 -6.71 -11.88 3.18
N LEU A 44 -7.88 -12.28 2.72
CA LEU A 44 -9.16 -11.66 3.08
C LEU A 44 -10.00 -12.70 3.83
N GLU A 45 -10.44 -12.34 5.04
CA GLU A 45 -11.28 -13.20 5.87
C GLU A 45 -12.61 -12.51 6.15
N PRO A 46 -13.75 -13.24 6.05
CA PRO A 46 -15.05 -12.67 6.34
C PRO A 46 -15.11 -12.24 7.81
N ASN A 47 -15.53 -10.99 8.04
CA ASN A 47 -15.57 -10.43 9.38
C ASN A 47 -16.96 -9.89 9.73
N ASN A 48 -17.57 -10.44 10.77
CA ASN A 48 -18.90 -10.04 11.26
C ASN A 48 -18.98 -8.56 11.67
N HIS A 49 -17.88 -7.98 12.14
CA HIS A 49 -17.81 -6.56 12.52
C HIS A 49 -17.96 -5.63 11.32
N PHE A 50 -17.53 -6.08 10.13
CA PHE A 50 -17.60 -5.34 8.87
C PHE A 50 -18.72 -5.89 7.98
N ASN A 51 -19.90 -6.21 8.54
CA ASN A 51 -21.06 -6.74 7.79
C ASN A 51 -20.75 -8.03 7.00
N ASN A 52 -19.88 -8.88 7.54
CA ASN A 52 -19.42 -10.12 6.90
C ASN A 52 -18.68 -9.90 5.56
N LEU A 53 -18.14 -8.69 5.35
CA LEU A 53 -17.21 -8.40 4.27
C LEU A 53 -15.89 -9.12 4.53
N SER A 54 -15.27 -9.61 3.45
CA SER A 54 -13.94 -10.19 3.50
C SER A 54 -12.91 -9.07 3.61
N VAL A 55 -12.24 -8.99 4.76
CA VAL A 55 -11.29 -7.91 5.06
C VAL A 55 -9.99 -8.47 5.63
N ASN A 56 -8.93 -7.66 5.59
CA ASN A 56 -7.65 -7.94 6.22
C ASN A 56 -7.44 -7.00 7.42
N LEU A 57 -7.42 -7.57 8.63
CA LEU A 57 -7.19 -6.81 9.87
C LEU A 57 -5.70 -6.54 10.16
N SER A 58 -4.77 -7.06 9.35
CA SER A 58 -3.33 -6.86 9.55
C SER A 58 -2.75 -5.78 8.64
N LEU A 59 -3.34 -5.57 7.47
CA LEU A 59 -2.82 -4.70 6.43
C LEU A 59 -3.92 -3.78 5.88
N SER A 60 -3.49 -2.58 5.46
CA SER A 60 -4.33 -1.65 4.71
C SER A 60 -4.06 -1.75 3.21
N VAL A 61 -5.07 -1.39 2.42
CA VAL A 61 -4.96 -1.25 0.96
C VAL A 61 -4.83 0.21 0.56
N VAL A 62 -4.29 0.47 -0.62
CA VAL A 62 -4.19 1.80 -1.21
C VAL A 62 -5.02 1.87 -2.47
N GLN A 63 -5.84 2.90 -2.60
CA GLN A 63 -6.47 3.22 -3.89
C GLN A 63 -5.81 4.46 -4.49
N VAL A 64 -5.44 4.30 -5.76
CA VAL A 64 -4.97 5.39 -6.61
C VAL A 64 -6.05 5.62 -7.67
N PRO A 65 -6.55 6.86 -7.86
CA PRO A 65 -7.51 7.18 -8.90
C PRO A 65 -7.00 6.80 -10.30
N THR A 66 -7.90 6.39 -11.18
CA THR A 66 -7.56 5.87 -12.52
C THR A 66 -6.89 6.89 -13.46
N ASN A 67 -6.99 8.19 -13.16
CA ASN A 67 -6.29 9.24 -13.90
C ASN A 67 -4.84 9.48 -13.45
N MET A 68 -4.38 8.77 -12.41
CA MET A 68 -3.04 8.87 -11.86
C MET A 68 -2.20 7.64 -12.19
N TYR A 69 -0.90 7.85 -12.34
CA TYR A 69 0.04 6.77 -12.60
C TYR A 69 0.50 6.12 -11.28
N ASN A 70 0.24 4.83 -11.10
CA ASN A 70 0.59 4.09 -9.88
C ASN A 70 2.08 4.13 -9.51
N LYS A 71 2.97 4.29 -10.50
CA LYS A 71 4.43 4.36 -10.29
C LYS A 71 4.96 5.78 -10.26
N ASP A 72 4.09 6.79 -10.16
CA ASP A 72 4.51 8.17 -9.95
C ASP A 72 5.36 8.24 -8.67
N PRO A 73 6.59 8.79 -8.71
CA PRO A 73 7.44 8.91 -7.53
C PRO A 73 6.77 9.59 -6.33
N ASP A 74 5.89 10.56 -6.55
CA ASP A 74 5.18 11.25 -5.47
C ASP A 74 4.15 10.34 -4.78
N ILE A 75 3.47 9.49 -5.56
CA ILE A 75 2.54 8.49 -5.05
C ILE A 75 3.30 7.41 -4.32
N VAL A 76 4.34 6.85 -4.94
CA VAL A 76 5.11 5.74 -4.41
C VAL A 76 5.80 6.10 -3.09
N ASN A 77 6.46 7.26 -3.04
CA ASN A 77 7.04 7.77 -1.79
C ASN A 77 5.94 8.00 -0.75
N GLY A 78 4.81 8.55 -1.20
CA GLY A 78 3.57 8.74 -0.45
C GLY A 78 3.09 7.51 0.31
N VAL A 79 2.90 6.45 -0.46
CA VAL A 79 2.44 5.15 -0.01
C VAL A 79 3.46 4.54 0.94
N TYR A 80 4.75 4.65 0.63
CA TYR A 80 5.82 4.15 1.48
C TYR A 80 5.84 4.80 2.87
N TRP A 81 5.82 6.14 2.97
CA TRP A 81 5.85 6.78 4.30
C TRP A 81 4.57 6.52 5.09
N SER A 82 3.43 6.39 4.41
CA SER A 82 2.14 6.10 5.04
C SER A 82 1.97 4.64 5.46
N GLU A 83 2.89 3.74 5.08
CA GLU A 83 2.91 2.35 5.56
C GLU A 83 3.02 2.27 7.09
N ALA A 84 3.71 3.23 7.71
CA ALA A 84 3.81 3.33 9.17
C ALA A 84 2.43 3.49 9.86
N LEU A 85 1.39 3.91 9.13
CA LEU A 85 0.03 4.01 9.64
C LEU A 85 -0.63 2.64 9.86
N ASN A 86 -0.17 1.58 9.20
CA ASN A 86 -0.71 0.21 9.40
C ASN A 86 -0.72 -0.15 10.87
N LYS A 87 0.42 0.05 11.55
CA LYS A 87 0.52 -0.23 12.99
C LYS A 87 -0.44 0.63 13.81
N VAL A 88 -0.58 1.91 13.48
CA VAL A 88 -1.50 2.81 14.19
C VAL A 88 -2.96 2.36 14.01
N PHE A 89 -3.34 1.93 12.81
CA PHE A 89 -4.69 1.44 12.53
C PHE A 89 -5.02 0.17 13.31
N VAL A 90 -4.08 -0.78 13.35
CA VAL A 90 -4.20 -2.02 14.13
C VAL A 90 -4.28 -1.69 15.62
N ASP A 91 -3.35 -0.88 16.15
CA ASP A 91 -3.32 -0.50 17.58
C ASP A 91 -4.61 0.25 18.00
N ASN A 92 -5.20 1.04 17.09
CA ASN A 92 -6.49 1.68 17.32
C ASN A 92 -7.63 0.67 17.41
N PHE A 93 -7.69 -0.29 16.49
CA PHE A 93 -8.72 -1.33 16.47
C PHE A 93 -8.61 -2.28 17.67
N GLU A 94 -7.39 -2.63 18.09
CA GLU A 94 -7.16 -3.41 19.31
C GLU A 94 -7.62 -2.67 20.57
N ARG A 95 -7.46 -1.35 20.60
CA ARG A 95 -7.90 -0.51 21.72
C ARG A 95 -9.42 -0.32 21.74
N ASP A 96 -10.02 -0.13 20.58
CA ASP A 96 -11.46 0.06 20.42
C ASP A 96 -11.98 -0.81 19.26
N PRO A 97 -12.47 -2.02 19.57
CA PRO A 97 -13.04 -2.93 18.58
C PRO A 97 -14.34 -2.44 17.96
N THR A 98 -14.92 -1.32 18.43
CA THR A 98 -16.12 -0.73 17.81
C THR A 98 -15.78 0.16 16.62
N LEU A 99 -14.50 0.47 16.42
CA LEU A 99 -14.03 1.24 15.26
C LEU A 99 -14.34 0.52 13.96
N ILE A 100 -14.86 1.29 13.02
CA ILE A 100 -15.09 0.87 11.64
C ILE A 100 -13.89 1.30 10.78
N TRP A 101 -14.15 1.59 9.51
CA TRP A 101 -13.17 2.05 8.54
C TRP A 101 -12.32 3.22 9.03
N GLN A 102 -11.00 3.07 8.84
CA GLN A 102 -9.99 4.09 9.07
C GLN A 102 -9.38 4.48 7.72
N TYR A 103 -9.20 5.79 7.52
CA TYR A 103 -8.75 6.33 6.24
C TYR A 103 -7.59 7.30 6.41
N PHE A 104 -6.67 7.26 5.45
CA PHE A 104 -5.68 8.31 5.25
C PHE A 104 -5.78 8.81 3.81
N GLY A 105 -6.11 10.09 3.63
CA GLY A 105 -6.14 10.75 2.34
C GLY A 105 -4.89 11.59 2.13
N SER A 106 -4.14 11.33 1.07
CA SER A 106 -2.97 12.11 0.70
C SER A 106 -3.34 13.25 -0.25
N ALA A 107 -2.78 14.43 0.01
CA ALA A 107 -2.84 15.56 -0.94
C ALA A 107 -2.16 15.27 -2.29
N LYS A 108 -1.37 14.19 -2.37
CA LYS A 108 -0.75 13.70 -3.61
C LYS A 108 -1.69 12.85 -4.46
N GLY A 109 -2.89 12.52 -3.98
CA GLY A 109 -3.90 11.84 -4.80
C GLY A 109 -3.95 10.32 -4.64
N PHE A 110 -3.65 9.78 -3.46
CA PHE A 110 -4.00 8.40 -3.11
C PHE A 110 -4.72 8.38 -1.77
N PHE A 111 -5.49 7.32 -1.52
CA PHE A 111 -6.05 7.05 -0.20
C PHE A 111 -5.62 5.67 0.29
N ARG A 112 -5.48 5.53 1.60
CA ARG A 112 -5.19 4.27 2.28
C ARG A 112 -6.38 3.89 3.17
N GLN A 113 -6.85 2.65 3.06
CA GLN A 113 -8.01 2.10 3.78
C GLN A 113 -7.61 1.00 4.75
N TYR A 114 -8.07 1.09 5.98
CA TYR A 114 -8.03 -0.03 6.91
C TYR A 114 -9.43 -0.34 7.46
N PRO A 115 -9.80 -1.61 7.62
CA PRO A 115 -9.07 -2.81 7.20
C PRO A 115 -8.95 -2.91 5.67
N GLY A 116 -8.01 -3.70 5.17
CA GLY A 116 -7.85 -3.88 3.73
C GLY A 116 -9.02 -4.67 3.13
N GLU A 117 -9.67 -4.14 2.10
CA GLU A 117 -10.76 -4.82 1.37
C GLU A 117 -10.48 -4.87 -0.13
N CYS A 118 -11.16 -5.79 -0.83
CA CYS A 118 -11.17 -5.91 -2.30
C CYS A 118 -12.28 -5.07 -2.92
#